data_AF-A0A3L7JSE2-F1
#
_entry.id   AF-A0A3L7JSE2-F1
#
_cell.length_a   1.000
_cell.length_b   1.000
_cell.length_c   1.000
_cell.angle_alpha   90.00
_cell.angle_beta   90.00
_cell.angle_gamma   90.00
#
_symmetry.space_group_name_H-M   'P 1'
#
loop_
_entity.id
_entity.type
_entity.pdbx_description
1 polymer ?
#
loop_
_entity_poly.entity_id
_entity_poly.type
_entity_poly.pdbx_seq_one_letter_code
_entity_poly.pdbx_strand_id
1 'polypeptide(L)'
;MEIRLLEKGYKNNEQFYKDFLEDQLQVKEEYFSNEVVHLDKTPDFPIYIAQGSETERKELFLEAIRILTDYYLDTDRDIHLNELFWHSLLVTKREYLLENYPKINEGINHFNNIVLKKFDWENYIYKCVLGAQYINDFVTDPEQRERYYSLLVDNLDIYNYIIKYEIFRNDRFLINILDIIDELDLSKILKSKIKNRDDLGKDERVGRRVIFEFNKSYPVIMSPMLEKDELKPIFLKYLSYYYDSTEVLEEV
;
A
#
# COMPACT_ATOMS: atom_id res chain seq x y z
N MET A 1 6.30 0.15 24.59
CA MET A 1 5.00 0.84 24.59
C MET A 1 3.88 -0.17 24.50
N GLU A 2 2.82 0.04 25.27
CA GLU A 2 1.64 -0.82 25.30
C GLU A 2 0.55 -0.24 24.41
N ILE A 3 0.01 -1.04 23.49
CA ILE A 3 -1.12 -0.68 22.62
C ILE A 3 -2.31 -1.55 23.00
N ARG A 4 -3.27 -0.96 23.71
CA ARG A 4 -4.53 -1.61 24.06
C ARG A 4 -5.45 -1.66 22.84
N LEU A 5 -5.94 -2.84 22.50
CA LEU A 5 -6.80 -3.01 21.34
C LEU A 5 -8.21 -2.49 21.61
N LEU A 6 -8.77 -1.77 20.65
CA LEU A 6 -10.13 -1.23 20.71
C LEU A 6 -11.17 -2.36 20.86
N GLU A 7 -12.21 -2.10 21.64
CA GLU A 7 -13.40 -2.95 21.74
C GLU A 7 -14.29 -2.76 20.51
N LYS A 8 -15.17 -3.72 20.20
CA LYS A 8 -16.09 -3.58 19.05
C LYS A 8 -17.02 -2.37 19.22
N GLY A 9 -17.36 -1.71 18.11
CA GLY A 9 -18.35 -0.62 18.08
C GLY A 9 -17.77 0.81 18.00
N TYR A 10 -16.44 0.96 17.86
CA TYR A 10 -15.80 2.27 17.65
C TYR A 10 -16.05 2.87 16.26
N LYS A 11 -16.33 2.04 15.24
CA LYS A 11 -16.52 2.50 13.86
C LYS A 11 -17.82 3.27 13.68
N ASN A 12 -17.76 4.38 12.93
CA ASN A 12 -18.90 5.25 12.66
C ASN A 12 -19.62 5.74 13.93
N ASN A 13 -18.88 5.84 15.04
CA ASN A 13 -19.41 6.26 16.33
C ASN A 13 -19.08 7.74 16.56
N GLU A 14 -20.12 8.59 16.60
CA GLU A 14 -19.95 10.03 16.80
C GLU A 14 -19.35 10.37 18.16
N GLN A 15 -19.67 9.61 19.21
CA GLN A 15 -19.11 9.86 20.54
C GLN A 15 -17.63 9.52 20.56
N PHE A 16 -17.23 8.43 19.92
CA PHE A 16 -15.82 8.05 19.78
C PHE A 16 -15.00 9.15 19.08
N TYR A 17 -15.54 9.74 18.01
CA TYR A 17 -14.90 10.86 17.31
C TYR A 17 -14.79 12.12 18.20
N LYS A 18 -15.85 12.49 18.94
CA LYS A 18 -15.79 13.63 19.87
C LYS A 18 -14.75 13.40 20.96
N ASP A 19 -14.74 12.20 21.54
CA ASP A 19 -13.79 11.80 22.57
C ASP A 19 -12.34 11.78 22.03
N PHE A 20 -12.15 11.46 20.75
CA PHE A 20 -10.84 11.60 20.09
C PHE A 20 -10.42 13.07 20.04
N LEU A 21 -11.31 13.98 19.64
CA LEU A 21 -10.99 15.41 19.58
C LEU A 21 -10.76 16.03 20.97
N GLU A 22 -11.46 15.56 21.99
CA GLU A 22 -11.38 16.10 23.36
C GLU A 22 -10.32 15.41 24.23
N ASP A 23 -9.50 14.54 23.64
CA ASP A 23 -8.46 13.78 24.33
C ASP A 23 -9.01 12.92 25.49
N GLN A 24 -10.21 12.35 25.29
CA GLN A 24 -10.92 11.56 26.29
C GLN A 24 -10.87 10.05 26.02
N LEU A 25 -10.43 9.61 24.84
CA LEU A 25 -10.44 8.18 24.50
C LEU A 25 -9.65 7.34 25.50
N GLN A 26 -8.41 7.73 25.80
CA GLN A 26 -7.50 6.95 26.66
C GLN A 26 -7.97 6.87 28.12
N VAL A 27 -8.91 7.72 28.53
CA VAL A 27 -9.49 7.74 29.88
C VAL A 27 -10.71 6.82 29.98
N LYS A 28 -11.36 6.54 28.84
CA LYS A 28 -12.61 5.77 28.76
C LYS A 28 -12.32 4.30 28.47
N GLU A 29 -12.21 3.54 29.54
CA GLU A 29 -11.93 2.09 29.53
C GLU A 29 -12.90 1.29 28.64
N GLU A 30 -14.16 1.72 28.50
CA GLU A 30 -15.16 1.07 27.65
C GLU A 30 -14.80 0.96 26.16
N TYR A 31 -13.84 1.76 25.69
CA TYR A 31 -13.39 1.72 24.30
C TYR A 31 -12.32 0.66 24.04
N PHE A 32 -11.78 0.04 25.08
CA PHE A 32 -10.66 -0.89 24.95
C PHE A 32 -11.02 -2.25 25.50
N SER A 33 -10.55 -3.27 24.79
CA SER A 33 -10.54 -4.64 25.26
C SER A 33 -9.40 -4.87 26.27
N ASN A 34 -9.32 -6.09 26.80
CA ASN A 34 -8.17 -6.53 27.61
C ASN A 34 -6.99 -7.00 26.75
N GLU A 35 -7.12 -7.02 25.42
CA GLU A 35 -6.04 -7.43 24.53
C GLU A 35 -5.04 -6.29 24.32
N VAL A 36 -3.76 -6.66 24.30
CA VAL A 36 -2.65 -5.73 24.29
C VAL A 36 -1.58 -6.22 23.32
N VAL A 37 -1.04 -5.29 22.53
CA VAL A 37 0.14 -5.49 21.69
C VAL A 37 1.29 -4.67 22.26
N HIS A 38 2.46 -5.30 22.41
CA HIS A 38 3.67 -4.64 22.89
C HIS A 38 4.60 -4.33 21.71
N LEU A 39 5.07 -3.08 21.65
CA LEU A 39 6.06 -2.60 20.69
C LEU A 39 7.18 -1.91 21.45
N ASP A 40 8.42 -1.99 20.98
CA ASP A 40 9.51 -1.27 21.63
C ASP A 40 9.31 0.24 21.55
N LYS A 41 9.01 0.73 20.34
CA LYS A 41 8.74 2.13 20.03
C LYS A 41 7.61 2.24 19.03
N THR A 42 6.93 3.38 19.06
CA THR A 42 5.85 3.71 18.12
C THR A 42 6.08 5.09 17.51
N PRO A 43 7.15 5.28 16.71
CA PRO A 43 7.36 6.55 16.03
C PRO A 43 6.17 6.91 15.14
N ASP A 44 5.93 8.20 14.96
CA ASP A 44 4.94 8.69 14.01
C ASP A 44 5.44 8.48 12.58
N PHE A 45 4.50 8.37 11.64
CA PHE A 45 4.80 8.16 10.22
C PHE A 45 3.63 8.66 9.36
N PRO A 46 3.87 8.98 8.08
CA PRO A 46 2.80 9.40 7.17
C PRO A 46 1.74 8.29 6.98
N ILE A 47 0.49 8.56 7.36
CA ILE A 47 -0.63 7.59 7.27
C ILE A 47 -1.63 7.89 6.16
N TYR A 48 -1.65 9.11 5.64
CA TYR A 48 -2.61 9.55 4.63
C TYR A 48 -1.94 10.43 3.57
N ILE A 49 -1.59 9.81 2.44
CA ILE A 49 -0.68 10.39 1.43
C ILE A 49 -1.46 10.78 0.17
N ALA A 50 -2.54 11.56 0.36
CA ALA A 50 -3.46 11.93 -0.72
C ALA A 50 -3.21 13.32 -1.31
N GLN A 51 -2.38 14.16 -0.68
CA GLN A 51 -2.12 15.55 -1.06
C GLN A 51 -0.62 15.76 -1.32
N GLY A 52 -0.28 16.86 -1.99
CA GLY A 52 1.08 17.19 -2.39
C GLY A 52 1.41 16.81 -3.84
N SER A 53 2.57 17.27 -4.28
CA SER A 53 3.21 16.93 -5.55
C SER A 53 3.59 15.44 -5.63
N GLU A 54 3.90 14.94 -6.82
CA GLU A 54 4.38 13.56 -7.00
C GLU A 54 5.66 13.30 -6.18
N THR A 55 6.57 14.28 -6.13
CA THR A 55 7.82 14.20 -5.35
C THR A 55 7.56 14.15 -3.84
N GLU A 56 6.74 15.06 -3.30
CA GLU A 56 6.40 15.06 -1.86
C GLU A 56 5.71 13.76 -1.47
N ARG A 57 4.77 13.27 -2.29
CA ARG A 57 4.11 11.99 -2.04
C ARG A 57 5.10 10.84 -2.04
N LYS A 58 6.06 10.83 -2.98
CA LYS A 58 7.10 9.81 -3.05
C LYS A 58 7.92 9.78 -1.76
N GLU A 59 8.35 10.94 -1.28
CA GLU A 59 9.11 11.06 -0.02
C GLU A 59 8.31 10.54 1.18
N LEU A 60 7.03 10.93 1.30
CA LEU A 60 6.15 10.46 2.38
C LEU A 60 5.93 8.94 2.36
N PHE A 61 5.81 8.33 1.16
CA PHE A 61 5.70 6.87 1.04
C PHE A 61 6.98 6.17 1.48
N LEU A 62 8.15 6.66 1.05
CA LEU A 62 9.44 6.09 1.44
C LEU A 62 9.69 6.25 2.95
N GLU A 63 9.36 7.40 3.52
CA GLU A 63 9.40 7.63 4.96
C GLU A 63 8.52 6.62 5.71
N ALA A 64 7.26 6.47 5.31
CA ALA A 64 6.35 5.51 5.92
C ALA A 64 6.88 4.07 5.83
N ILE A 65 7.39 3.65 4.66
CA ILE A 65 7.95 2.30 4.45
C ILE A 65 9.14 2.03 5.38
N ARG A 66 10.06 3.00 5.50
CA ARG A 66 11.25 2.86 6.37
C ARG A 66 10.84 2.74 7.83
N ILE A 67 9.96 3.61 8.30
CA ILE A 67 9.49 3.58 9.69
C ILE A 67 8.72 2.28 9.99
N LEU A 68 7.87 1.82 9.06
CA LEU A 68 7.16 0.55 9.22
C LEU A 68 8.13 -0.63 9.32
N THR A 69 9.13 -0.67 8.44
CA THR A 69 10.18 -1.70 8.44
C THR A 69 10.93 -1.74 9.77
N ASP A 70 11.37 -0.59 10.26
CA ASP A 70 12.26 -0.53 11.42
C ASP A 70 11.55 -0.75 12.76
N TYR A 71 10.24 -0.47 12.84
CA TYR A 71 9.55 -0.38 14.13
C TYR A 71 8.25 -1.19 14.25
N TYR A 72 7.64 -1.59 13.13
CA TYR A 72 6.31 -2.22 13.16
C TYR A 72 6.27 -3.62 12.54
N LEU A 73 7.16 -3.93 11.60
CA LEU A 73 7.19 -5.23 10.91
C LEU A 73 7.92 -6.34 11.66
N ASP A 74 8.55 -6.06 12.80
CA ASP A 74 9.10 -7.09 13.70
C ASP A 74 7.99 -7.83 14.49
N THR A 75 6.75 -7.34 14.41
CA THR A 75 5.59 -8.03 14.99
C THR A 75 5.14 -9.22 14.15
N ASP A 76 4.43 -10.17 14.78
CA ASP A 76 3.77 -11.26 14.07
C ASP A 76 2.91 -10.74 12.92
N ARG A 77 2.90 -11.48 11.81
CA ARG A 77 2.15 -11.11 10.60
C ARG A 77 0.68 -10.87 10.86
N ASP A 78 0.09 -11.66 11.76
CA ASP A 78 -1.30 -11.53 12.16
C ASP A 78 -1.58 -10.22 12.91
N ILE A 79 -0.56 -9.54 13.45
CA ILE A 79 -0.67 -8.24 14.13
C ILE A 79 -0.58 -7.11 13.11
N HIS A 80 0.50 -7.02 12.34
CA HIS A 80 0.68 -5.90 11.41
C HIS A 80 -0.24 -5.98 10.18
N LEU A 81 -0.90 -7.12 9.93
CA LEU A 81 -2.00 -7.23 8.97
C LEU A 81 -3.40 -7.09 9.60
N ASN A 82 -3.50 -6.74 10.88
CA ASN A 82 -4.76 -6.55 11.58
C ASN A 82 -5.21 -5.08 11.59
N GLU A 83 -6.39 -4.84 11.03
CA GLU A 83 -7.03 -3.53 11.04
C GLU A 83 -7.22 -2.95 12.46
N LEU A 84 -7.62 -3.80 13.41
CA LEU A 84 -7.88 -3.38 14.78
C LEU A 84 -6.61 -2.85 15.44
N PHE A 85 -5.47 -3.49 15.19
CA PHE A 85 -4.17 -3.03 15.68
C PHE A 85 -3.87 -1.62 15.18
N TRP A 86 -3.99 -1.36 13.88
CA TRP A 86 -3.73 -0.04 13.31
C TRP A 86 -4.68 1.02 13.87
N HIS A 87 -5.98 0.76 13.92
CA HIS A 87 -6.92 1.73 14.50
C HIS A 87 -6.61 2.03 15.97
N SER A 88 -6.23 1.00 16.74
CA SER A 88 -5.86 1.13 18.15
C SER A 88 -4.57 1.95 18.33
N LEU A 89 -3.57 1.73 17.49
CA LEU A 89 -2.33 2.51 17.47
C LEU A 89 -2.61 3.97 17.09
N LEU A 90 -3.40 4.22 16.06
CA LEU A 90 -3.60 5.58 15.54
C LEU A 90 -4.34 6.47 16.54
N VAL A 91 -5.27 5.93 17.32
CA VAL A 91 -5.96 6.73 18.35
C VAL A 91 -5.06 7.14 19.52
N THR A 92 -3.89 6.51 19.69
CA THR A 92 -2.87 6.99 20.65
C THR A 92 -2.01 8.13 20.08
N LYS A 93 -2.12 8.44 18.78
CA LYS A 93 -1.28 9.42 18.06
C LYS A 93 -2.01 10.73 17.78
N ARG A 94 -2.95 11.11 18.65
CA ARG A 94 -3.88 12.25 18.46
C ARG A 94 -3.15 13.53 18.06
N GLU A 95 -2.12 13.93 18.81
CA GLU A 95 -1.41 15.19 18.57
C GLU A 95 -0.80 15.24 17.16
N TYR A 96 -0.02 14.23 16.80
CA TYR A 96 0.55 14.07 15.46
C TYR A 96 -0.53 14.13 14.37
N LEU A 97 -1.64 13.42 14.56
CA LEU A 97 -2.73 13.35 13.59
C LEU A 97 -3.42 14.69 13.36
N LEU A 98 -3.72 15.42 14.44
CA LEU A 98 -4.39 16.72 14.34
C LEU A 98 -3.48 17.81 13.76
N GLU A 99 -2.16 17.71 14.01
CA GLU A 99 -1.16 18.61 13.42
C GLU A 99 -0.98 18.36 11.92
N ASN A 100 -0.79 17.10 11.51
CA ASN A 100 -0.45 16.75 10.12
C ASN A 100 -1.68 16.59 9.22
N TYR A 101 -2.84 16.29 9.80
CA TYR A 101 -4.10 16.07 9.07
C TYR A 101 -5.23 16.90 9.67
N PRO A 102 -5.16 18.24 9.60
CA PRO A 102 -6.13 19.13 10.27
C PRO A 102 -7.58 18.94 9.81
N LYS A 103 -7.79 18.37 8.61
CA LYS A 103 -9.11 17.96 8.11
C LYS A 103 -9.85 17.00 9.02
N ILE A 104 -9.15 16.26 9.90
CA ILE A 104 -9.79 15.44 10.92
C ILE A 104 -10.75 16.27 11.78
N ASN A 105 -10.43 17.53 12.06
CA ASN A 105 -11.30 18.44 12.82
C ASN A 105 -12.55 18.90 12.05
N GLU A 106 -12.56 18.75 10.72
CA GLU A 106 -13.65 19.22 9.86
C GLU A 106 -14.87 18.28 9.87
N GLY A 107 -14.71 17.03 10.36
CA GLY A 107 -15.84 16.13 10.59
C GLY A 107 -15.49 14.65 10.66
N ILE A 108 -16.43 13.86 11.20
CA ILE A 108 -16.29 12.41 11.39
C ILE A 108 -15.95 11.66 10.10
N ASN A 109 -16.43 12.14 8.95
CA ASN A 109 -16.10 11.52 7.66
C ASN A 109 -14.60 11.62 7.34
N HIS A 110 -13.95 12.74 7.67
CA HIS A 110 -12.50 12.88 7.50
C HIS A 110 -11.75 12.01 8.50
N PHE A 111 -12.18 12.00 9.76
CA PHE A 111 -11.65 11.10 10.79
C PHE A 111 -11.73 9.63 10.35
N ASN A 112 -12.88 9.17 9.88
CA ASN A 112 -13.06 7.79 9.43
C ASN A 112 -12.22 7.47 8.18
N ASN A 113 -12.00 8.43 7.29
CA ASN A 113 -11.21 8.23 6.08
C ASN A 113 -9.69 8.31 6.29
N ILE A 114 -9.24 8.87 7.41
CA ILE A 114 -7.83 9.09 7.72
C ILE A 114 -7.39 8.12 8.83
N VAL A 115 -8.11 8.10 9.96
CA VAL A 115 -7.74 7.37 11.19
C VAL A 115 -8.35 5.98 11.23
N LEU A 116 -9.64 5.85 10.91
CA LEU A 116 -10.37 4.57 10.95
C LEU A 116 -10.61 3.97 9.55
N LYS A 117 -9.73 4.29 8.61
CA LYS A 117 -9.89 3.86 7.22
C LYS A 117 -9.76 2.35 7.17
N LYS A 118 -10.77 1.69 6.58
CA LYS A 118 -10.76 0.24 6.35
C LYS A 118 -9.40 -0.23 5.84
N PHE A 119 -8.85 -1.26 6.47
CA PHE A 119 -7.50 -1.75 6.19
C PHE A 119 -7.52 -2.73 5.02
N ASP A 120 -7.61 -2.17 3.82
CA ASP A 120 -7.56 -2.90 2.55
C ASP A 120 -6.64 -2.19 1.54
N TRP A 121 -6.65 -2.64 0.29
CA TRP A 121 -5.78 -2.13 -0.77
C TRP A 121 -5.92 -0.61 -1.02
N GLU A 122 -6.96 0.07 -0.54
CA GLU A 122 -7.09 1.52 -0.64
C GLU A 122 -6.37 2.28 0.49
N ASN A 123 -6.04 1.60 1.59
CA ASN A 123 -5.38 2.18 2.75
C ASN A 123 -3.87 2.34 2.53
N TYR A 124 -3.33 3.52 2.88
CA TYR A 124 -1.91 3.83 2.69
C TYR A 124 -1.00 3.00 3.60
N ILE A 125 -1.40 2.77 4.86
CA ILE A 125 -0.68 1.90 5.78
C ILE A 125 -0.65 0.48 5.23
N TYR A 126 -1.79 -0.05 4.77
CA TYR A 126 -1.86 -1.38 4.16
C TYR A 126 -0.89 -1.53 2.98
N LYS A 127 -0.87 -0.53 2.09
CA LYS A 127 0.07 -0.47 0.95
C LYS A 127 1.51 -0.51 1.41
N CYS A 128 1.89 0.31 2.38
CA CYS A 128 3.26 0.38 2.85
C CYS A 128 3.66 -0.90 3.60
N VAL A 129 2.79 -1.45 4.44
CA VAL A 129 3.02 -2.71 5.18
C VAL A 129 3.27 -3.86 4.23
N LEU A 130 2.39 -4.08 3.24
CA LEU A 130 2.59 -5.16 2.27
C LEU A 130 3.85 -4.96 1.42
N GLY A 131 4.10 -3.73 0.96
CA GLY A 131 5.26 -3.44 0.11
C GLY A 131 6.57 -3.65 0.86
N ALA A 132 6.64 -3.14 2.09
CA ALA A 132 7.77 -3.32 2.98
C ALA A 132 7.97 -4.79 3.36
N GLN A 133 6.93 -5.51 3.77
CA GLN A 133 7.01 -6.94 4.08
C GLN A 133 7.54 -7.75 2.89
N TYR A 134 6.92 -7.61 1.70
CA TYR A 134 7.32 -8.36 0.52
C TYR A 134 8.75 -8.09 0.07
N ILE A 135 9.19 -6.83 0.13
CA ILE A 135 10.56 -6.47 -0.22
C ILE A 135 11.54 -7.00 0.84
N ASN A 136 11.21 -6.90 2.14
CA ASN A 136 12.07 -7.38 3.22
C ASN A 136 12.23 -8.90 3.21
N ASP A 137 11.15 -9.63 2.92
CA ASP A 137 11.14 -11.09 2.90
C ASP A 137 11.92 -11.63 1.69
N PHE A 138 11.85 -10.95 0.54
CA PHE A 138 12.49 -11.40 -0.70
C PHE A 138 13.93 -10.88 -0.88
N VAL A 139 14.19 -9.63 -0.52
CA VAL A 139 15.48 -8.96 -0.73
C VAL A 139 16.25 -8.96 0.59
N THR A 140 17.35 -9.70 0.64
CA THR A 140 18.15 -9.87 1.87
C THR A 140 19.12 -8.72 2.13
N ASP A 141 19.57 -8.03 1.08
CA ASP A 141 20.52 -6.92 1.18
C ASP A 141 19.80 -5.58 1.47
N PRO A 142 20.08 -4.92 2.61
CA PRO A 142 19.46 -3.64 2.97
C PRO A 142 19.65 -2.52 1.94
N GLU A 143 20.80 -2.46 1.27
CA GLU A 143 21.03 -1.42 0.25
C GLU A 143 20.14 -1.63 -0.98
N GLN A 144 19.93 -2.89 -1.39
CA GLN A 144 19.00 -3.23 -2.48
C GLN A 144 17.55 -2.96 -2.08
N ARG A 145 17.15 -3.16 -0.82
CA ARG A 145 15.77 -2.88 -0.38
C ARG A 145 15.35 -1.44 -0.66
N GLU A 146 16.24 -0.48 -0.43
CA GLU A 146 15.95 0.94 -0.68
C GLU A 146 15.70 1.25 -2.17
N ARG A 147 16.43 0.56 -3.07
CA ARG A 147 16.14 0.62 -4.52
C ARG A 147 14.76 0.06 -4.82
N TYR A 148 14.38 -1.08 -4.25
CA TYR A 148 13.05 -1.67 -4.44
C TYR A 148 11.93 -0.80 -3.85
N TYR A 149 12.14 -0.15 -2.71
CA TYR A 149 11.19 0.82 -2.15
C TYR A 149 10.97 1.98 -3.13
N SER A 150 12.05 2.53 -3.67
CA SER A 150 11.96 3.60 -4.68
C SER A 150 11.21 3.14 -5.92
N LEU A 151 11.53 1.95 -6.45
CA LEU A 151 10.90 1.37 -7.63
C LEU A 151 9.41 1.06 -7.42
N LEU A 152 9.03 0.57 -6.24
CA LEU A 152 7.64 0.36 -5.84
C LEU A 152 6.86 1.68 -5.79
N VAL A 153 7.45 2.71 -5.18
CA VAL A 153 6.81 4.04 -5.06
C VAL A 153 6.70 4.73 -6.42
N ASP A 154 7.69 4.54 -7.28
CA ASP A 154 7.63 5.00 -8.67
C ASP A 154 6.56 4.28 -9.48
N ASN A 155 6.12 3.08 -9.06
CA ASN A 155 5.14 2.26 -9.76
C ASN A 155 3.85 1.99 -8.95
N LEU A 156 3.47 2.92 -8.05
CA LEU A 156 2.30 2.77 -7.16
C LEU A 156 0.99 2.41 -7.87
N ASP A 157 0.75 2.90 -9.08
CA ASP A 157 -0.47 2.58 -9.83
C ASP A 157 -0.57 1.08 -10.17
N ILE A 158 0.54 0.47 -10.59
CA ILE A 158 0.61 -0.96 -10.86
C ILE A 158 0.55 -1.73 -9.55
N TYR A 159 1.38 -1.33 -8.59
CA TYR A 159 1.41 -1.95 -7.27
C TYR A 159 0.02 -2.01 -6.62
N ASN A 160 -0.74 -0.92 -6.70
CA ASN A 160 -2.11 -0.85 -6.20
C ASN A 160 -3.03 -1.88 -6.88
N TYR A 161 -2.85 -2.15 -8.17
CA TYR A 161 -3.60 -3.18 -8.89
C TYR A 161 -3.13 -4.60 -8.56
N ILE A 162 -1.83 -4.81 -8.33
CA ILE A 162 -1.28 -6.08 -7.83
C ILE A 162 -1.93 -6.42 -6.50
N ILE A 163 -1.89 -5.52 -5.51
CA ILE A 163 -2.47 -5.81 -4.19
C ILE A 163 -4.00 -5.77 -4.18
N LYS A 164 -4.65 -5.20 -5.19
CA LYS A 164 -6.11 -5.27 -5.32
C LYS A 164 -6.56 -6.72 -5.56
N TYR A 165 -5.83 -7.47 -6.39
CA TYR A 165 -6.15 -8.86 -6.70
C TYR A 165 -5.45 -9.83 -5.74
N GLU A 166 -6.23 -10.59 -4.97
CA GLU A 166 -5.73 -11.51 -3.94
C GLU A 166 -4.69 -12.51 -4.45
N ILE A 167 -4.91 -13.03 -5.67
CA ILE A 167 -4.01 -13.98 -6.34
C ILE A 167 -2.59 -13.43 -6.57
N PHE A 168 -2.41 -12.11 -6.59
CA PHE A 168 -1.12 -11.46 -6.85
C PHE A 168 -0.46 -10.92 -5.58
N ARG A 169 -1.10 -11.09 -4.40
CA ARG A 169 -0.57 -10.65 -3.10
C ARG A 169 0.54 -11.60 -2.62
N ASN A 170 1.65 -11.60 -3.33
CA ASN A 170 2.82 -12.45 -3.09
C ASN A 170 4.09 -11.64 -3.39
N ASP A 171 5.12 -11.82 -2.58
CA ASP A 171 6.45 -11.22 -2.71
C ASP A 171 7.12 -11.41 -4.09
N ARG A 172 7.33 -12.66 -4.52
CA ARG A 172 7.88 -13.05 -5.82
C ARG A 172 7.20 -12.39 -7.00
N PHE A 173 5.87 -12.42 -7.09
CA PHE A 173 5.16 -11.78 -8.19
C PHE A 173 5.41 -10.27 -8.23
N LEU A 174 5.33 -9.60 -7.07
CA LEU A 174 5.64 -8.17 -6.99
C LEU A 174 7.07 -7.89 -7.44
N ILE A 175 8.07 -8.60 -6.90
CA ILE A 175 9.47 -8.36 -7.22
C ILE A 175 9.76 -8.66 -8.69
N ASN A 176 9.26 -9.77 -9.25
CA ASN A 176 9.45 -10.08 -10.67
C ASN A 176 8.85 -9.01 -11.57
N ILE A 177 7.67 -8.46 -11.23
CA ILE A 177 7.07 -7.35 -11.99
C ILE A 177 7.96 -6.09 -11.86
N LEU A 178 8.43 -5.74 -10.67
CA LEU A 178 9.32 -4.59 -10.48
C LEU A 178 10.62 -4.76 -11.26
N ASP A 179 11.24 -5.94 -11.23
CA ASP A 179 12.46 -6.25 -11.98
C ASP A 179 12.24 -6.09 -13.49
N ILE A 180 11.14 -6.60 -14.03
CA ILE A 180 10.81 -6.44 -15.47
C ILE A 180 10.66 -4.96 -15.82
N ILE A 181 10.02 -4.17 -14.93
CA ILE A 181 9.81 -2.74 -15.15
C ILE A 181 11.14 -1.99 -15.17
N ASP A 182 12.04 -2.30 -14.24
CA ASP A 182 13.33 -1.64 -14.11
C ASP A 182 14.31 -2.05 -15.21
N GLU A 183 14.37 -3.35 -15.52
CA GLU A 183 15.22 -3.91 -16.58
C GLU A 183 14.91 -3.33 -17.96
N LEU A 184 13.64 -2.99 -18.22
CA LEU A 184 13.15 -2.51 -19.51
C LEU A 184 12.75 -1.02 -19.51
N ASP A 185 13.05 -0.27 -18.44
CA ASP A 185 12.68 1.14 -18.24
C ASP A 185 11.20 1.46 -18.55
N LEU A 186 10.28 0.63 -18.07
CA LEU A 186 8.85 0.70 -18.45
C LEU A 186 8.00 1.62 -17.58
N SER A 187 8.56 2.20 -16.50
CA SER A 187 7.79 2.98 -15.52
C SER A 187 6.95 4.09 -16.17
N LYS A 188 7.55 4.85 -17.11
CA LYS A 188 6.87 5.92 -17.83
C LYS A 188 5.77 5.40 -18.76
N ILE A 189 6.04 4.30 -19.46
CA ILE A 189 5.09 3.66 -20.39
C ILE A 189 3.87 3.16 -19.62
N LEU A 190 4.09 2.49 -18.50
CA LEU A 190 3.02 1.86 -17.72
C LEU A 190 2.12 2.89 -17.01
N LYS A 191 2.66 4.07 -16.68
CA LYS A 191 1.88 5.23 -16.20
C LYS A 191 1.07 5.92 -17.29
N SER A 192 1.38 5.70 -18.57
CA SER A 192 0.75 6.42 -19.67
C SER A 192 -0.73 6.05 -19.83
N LYS A 193 -1.53 7.04 -20.25
CA LYS A 193 -2.95 6.83 -20.58
C LYS A 193 -3.07 6.18 -21.95
N ILE A 194 -3.97 5.21 -22.04
CA ILE A 194 -4.32 4.59 -23.32
C ILE A 194 -5.21 5.57 -24.08
N LYS A 195 -4.81 5.93 -25.31
CA LYS A 195 -5.56 6.82 -26.19
C LYS A 195 -6.33 6.01 -27.23
N ASN A 196 -7.41 6.59 -27.76
CA ASN A 196 -8.18 6.04 -28.89
C ASN A 196 -8.79 4.64 -28.65
N ARG A 197 -9.15 4.32 -27.39
CA ARG A 197 -9.75 3.05 -26.98
C ARG A 197 -10.94 3.29 -26.06
N ASP A 198 -12.03 3.80 -26.63
CA ASP A 198 -13.25 4.15 -25.88
C ASP A 198 -13.93 2.93 -25.27
N ASP A 199 -13.65 1.72 -25.78
CA ASP A 199 -14.13 0.44 -25.26
C ASP A 199 -13.57 0.09 -23.88
N LEU A 200 -12.46 0.69 -23.47
CA LEU A 200 -11.77 0.38 -22.21
C LEU A 200 -12.30 1.18 -21.02
N GLY A 201 -13.07 2.25 -21.25
CA GLY A 201 -13.58 3.13 -20.20
C GLY A 201 -12.69 4.36 -19.95
N LYS A 202 -13.01 5.11 -18.89
CA LYS A 202 -12.33 6.37 -18.56
C LYS A 202 -11.13 6.13 -17.63
N ASP A 203 -10.01 6.75 -17.94
CA ASP A 203 -8.76 6.74 -17.15
C ASP A 203 -8.02 5.38 -17.08
N GLU A 204 -8.06 4.65 -18.20
CA GLU A 204 -7.27 3.42 -18.34
C GLU A 204 -5.81 3.73 -18.65
N ARG A 205 -4.92 3.13 -17.84
CA ARG A 205 -3.47 3.23 -17.97
C ARG A 205 -2.91 1.90 -18.41
N VAL A 206 -1.82 1.93 -19.18
CA VAL A 206 -1.20 0.75 -19.76
C VAL A 206 -0.91 -0.32 -18.69
N GLY A 207 -0.23 0.06 -17.59
CA GLY A 207 0.14 -0.89 -16.54
C GLY A 207 -1.05 -1.52 -15.82
N ARG A 208 -2.14 -0.78 -15.61
CA ARG A 208 -3.37 -1.30 -15.00
C ARG A 208 -3.99 -2.39 -15.88
N ARG A 209 -4.00 -2.17 -17.20
CA ARG A 209 -4.50 -3.14 -18.17
C ARG A 209 -3.61 -4.37 -18.27
N VAL A 210 -2.29 -4.23 -18.16
CA VAL A 210 -1.37 -5.39 -18.11
C VAL A 210 -1.72 -6.31 -16.94
N ILE A 211 -1.83 -5.77 -15.72
CA ILE A 211 -2.22 -6.56 -14.54
C ILE A 211 -3.64 -7.13 -14.67
N PHE A 212 -4.56 -6.40 -15.32
CA PHE A 212 -5.89 -6.91 -15.62
C PHE A 212 -5.87 -8.13 -16.56
N GLU A 213 -5.02 -8.13 -17.59
CA GLU A 213 -4.87 -9.29 -18.48
C GLU A 213 -4.27 -10.49 -17.77
N PHE A 214 -3.32 -10.29 -16.86
CA PHE A 214 -2.84 -11.35 -15.96
C PHE A 214 -3.98 -11.93 -15.11
N ASN A 215 -4.88 -11.10 -14.60
CA ASN A 215 -6.01 -11.58 -13.78
C ASN A 215 -7.06 -12.34 -14.62
N LYS A 216 -7.21 -11.99 -15.90
CA LYS A 216 -8.18 -12.62 -16.82
C LYS A 216 -7.69 -13.96 -17.39
N SER A 217 -6.38 -14.12 -17.53
CA SER A 217 -5.78 -15.26 -18.23
C SER A 217 -5.85 -16.53 -17.38
N TYR A 218 -6.67 -17.48 -17.84
CA TYR A 218 -6.83 -18.80 -17.23
C TYR A 218 -5.86 -19.83 -17.87
N PRO A 219 -5.29 -20.78 -17.09
CA PRO A 219 -5.43 -20.93 -15.65
C PRO A 219 -4.65 -19.87 -14.87
N VAL A 220 -5.39 -19.20 -13.99
CA VAL A 220 -5.00 -18.09 -13.09
C VAL A 220 -3.91 -18.49 -12.06
N ILE A 221 -3.43 -19.73 -12.08
CA ILE A 221 -2.76 -20.33 -10.91
C ILE A 221 -1.24 -20.28 -10.99
N MET A 222 -0.61 -20.03 -12.14
CA MET A 222 0.87 -20.10 -12.22
C MET A 222 1.57 -18.75 -12.33
N SER A 223 0.96 -17.67 -12.83
CA SER A 223 1.66 -16.39 -13.01
C SER A 223 2.37 -15.86 -11.75
N PRO A 224 1.78 -15.96 -10.53
CA PRO A 224 2.49 -15.59 -9.31
C PRO A 224 3.64 -16.53 -8.93
N MET A 225 3.62 -17.76 -9.45
CA MET A 225 4.60 -18.81 -9.21
C MET A 225 5.73 -18.80 -10.26
N LEU A 226 5.52 -18.15 -11.41
CA LEU A 226 6.51 -18.05 -12.48
C LEU A 226 7.75 -17.30 -12.02
N GLU A 227 8.90 -17.79 -12.45
CA GLU A 227 10.13 -17.03 -12.34
C GLU A 227 10.13 -15.85 -13.32
N LYS A 228 10.99 -14.87 -13.08
CA LYS A 228 11.06 -13.63 -13.87
C LYS A 228 11.15 -13.91 -15.37
N ASP A 229 11.99 -14.86 -15.78
CA ASP A 229 12.24 -15.18 -17.20
C ASP A 229 11.02 -15.78 -17.91
N GLU A 230 10.15 -16.47 -17.17
CA GLU A 230 8.88 -16.99 -17.69
C GLU A 230 7.77 -15.92 -17.66
N LEU A 231 7.80 -15.05 -16.66
CA LEU A 231 6.82 -13.97 -16.49
C LEU A 231 7.01 -12.86 -17.53
N LYS A 232 8.26 -12.49 -17.84
CA LYS A 232 8.64 -11.42 -18.78
C LYS A 232 7.98 -11.54 -20.16
N PRO A 233 8.03 -12.68 -20.89
CA PRO A 233 7.38 -12.79 -22.20
C PRO A 233 5.85 -12.64 -22.12
N ILE A 234 5.23 -13.08 -21.03
CA ILE A 234 3.78 -12.91 -20.81
C ILE A 234 3.46 -11.43 -20.54
N PHE A 235 4.28 -10.77 -19.72
CA PHE A 235 4.17 -9.34 -19.44
C PHE A 235 4.25 -8.52 -20.73
N LEU A 236 5.25 -8.78 -21.57
CA LEU A 236 5.44 -8.10 -22.86
C LEU A 236 4.28 -8.36 -23.83
N LYS A 237 3.76 -9.59 -23.86
CA LYS A 237 2.56 -9.92 -24.65
C LYS A 237 1.33 -9.11 -24.21
N TYR A 238 1.12 -8.91 -22.91
CA TYR A 238 0.01 -8.08 -22.44
C TYR A 238 0.26 -6.59 -22.62
N LEU A 239 1.51 -6.15 -22.51
CA LEU A 239 1.91 -4.79 -22.82
C LEU A 239 1.60 -4.45 -24.29
N SER A 240 1.89 -5.37 -25.22
CA SER A 240 1.69 -5.16 -26.66
C SER A 240 0.21 -5.00 -27.07
N TYR A 241 -0.74 -5.39 -26.21
CA TYR A 241 -2.17 -5.15 -26.46
C TYR A 241 -2.58 -3.67 -26.30
N TYR A 242 -1.75 -2.89 -25.62
CA TYR A 242 -2.07 -1.53 -25.19
C TYR A 242 -0.99 -0.51 -25.55
N TYR A 243 0.18 -0.98 -25.98
CA TYR A 243 1.31 -0.15 -26.35
C TYR A 243 2.03 -0.76 -27.55
N ASP A 244 2.12 -0.01 -28.65
CA ASP A 244 2.81 -0.46 -29.85
C ASP A 244 4.32 -0.42 -29.60
N SER A 245 4.96 -1.59 -29.65
CA SER A 245 6.27 -1.86 -29.04
C SER A 245 7.33 -2.20 -30.08
N THR A 246 7.16 -1.77 -31.33
CA THR A 246 8.20 -1.87 -32.37
C THR A 246 9.53 -1.23 -31.96
N GLU A 247 9.56 -0.34 -30.95
CA GLU A 247 10.80 0.23 -30.39
C GLU A 247 11.34 -0.51 -29.14
N VAL A 248 10.55 -1.35 -28.46
CA VAL A 248 10.96 -2.05 -27.21
C VAL A 248 11.34 -3.51 -27.47
N LEU A 249 10.83 -4.10 -28.57
CA LEU A 249 11.07 -5.51 -28.93
C LEU A 249 12.29 -5.74 -29.82
N GLU A 250 13.00 -4.68 -30.26
CA GLU A 250 14.24 -4.80 -31.04
C GLU A 250 15.49 -5.08 -30.17
N GLU A 251 15.37 -5.01 -28.84
CA GLU A 251 16.48 -5.25 -27.89
C GLU A 251 16.34 -6.55 -27.06
N VAL A 252 15.44 -7.48 -27.41
CA VAL A 252 15.30 -8.81 -26.76
C VAL A 252 15.77 -9.94 -27.67
#